data_AF-A0A0X3P2Q6-F1
#
_entry.id   AF-A0A0X3P2Q6-F1
#
_cell.length_a   1.000
_cell.length_b   1.000
_cell.length_c   1.000
_cell.angle_alpha   90.00
_cell.angle_beta   90.00
_cell.angle_gamma   90.00
#
_symmetry.space_group_name_H-M   'P 1'
#
loop_
_entity.id
_entity.type
_entity.pdbx_description
1 polymer ?
#
loop_
_entity_poly.entity_id
_entity_poly.type
_entity_poly.pdbx_seq_one_letter_code
_entity_poly.pdbx_strand_id
1 'polypeptide(L)'
;MQVSILVYHYINAYNVLPIFIVIRLFVTMYVTLSAYGHFCYFWKKNYLQGDEMLKHSICKRAWICLKQIIYRYIQVLFRMNFLVILLCVVFRKTYMKYYFVPLITTAYTLSAATMTVWVLLLFFLESSCSQHLKTMNVSASNSSVRGQVKAVRNFVELYRKDICFLVVLSAATLYSHLLHKSAYLFSLTFFKSPLAYLFGPENGQWMYRWSIDCYSTVLGLSFGYAVSKWKEFRQRNENDKIALEKDIAMSKNYYKVPTLILKCLVIGGSSLGLLTFVVLATRHTRSHRKYTDLHPYLMSAPIIAILVLRNSSNIFRSYYSKFFVWVGQIALELFVLQYHMWITGPGGGGVITFIPTYTYVNFVLTTALFFLCCHRIHKITQYLTSFFMP
;
A
#
# COMPACT_ATOMS: atom_id res chain seq x y z
N MET A 1 5.19 -7.46 -13.08
CA MET A 1 3.76 -7.35 -12.70
C MET A 1 2.87 -6.97 -13.88
N GLN A 2 2.85 -5.72 -14.35
CA GLN A 2 1.82 -5.29 -15.32
C GLN A 2 1.82 -6.08 -16.63
N VAL A 3 3.01 -6.28 -17.22
CA VAL A 3 3.18 -7.16 -18.39
C VAL A 3 2.69 -8.58 -18.10
N SER A 4 3.03 -9.14 -16.92
CA SER A 4 2.59 -10.49 -16.53
C SER A 4 1.06 -10.59 -16.42
N ILE A 5 0.39 -9.53 -15.93
CA ILE A 5 -1.07 -9.47 -15.84
C ILE A 5 -1.69 -9.40 -17.25
N LEU A 6 -1.09 -8.65 -18.18
CA LEU A 6 -1.53 -8.62 -19.58
C LEU A 6 -1.41 -10.01 -20.22
N VAL A 7 -0.24 -10.66 -20.11
CA VAL A 7 -0.02 -12.01 -20.63
C VAL A 7 -1.03 -12.99 -20.03
N TYR A 8 -1.26 -12.93 -18.71
CA TYR A 8 -2.24 -13.77 -18.01
C TYR A 8 -3.65 -13.68 -18.59
N HIS A 9 -4.13 -12.47 -18.89
CA HIS A 9 -5.45 -12.28 -19.50
C HIS A 9 -5.47 -12.67 -20.99
N TYR A 10 -4.37 -12.44 -21.71
CA TYR A 10 -4.26 -12.81 -23.11
C TYR A 10 -4.33 -14.32 -23.31
N ILE A 11 -3.55 -15.10 -22.56
CA ILE A 11 -3.54 -16.57 -22.70
C ILE A 11 -4.67 -17.27 -21.94
N ASN A 12 -5.55 -16.49 -21.29
CA ASN A 12 -6.63 -17.02 -20.47
C ASN A 12 -6.16 -17.99 -19.35
N ALA A 13 -5.01 -17.71 -18.73
CA ALA A 13 -4.35 -18.61 -17.78
C ALA A 13 -5.03 -18.70 -16.40
N TYR A 14 -6.27 -18.27 -16.24
CA TYR A 14 -6.97 -18.38 -14.96
C TYR A 14 -7.14 -19.84 -14.51
N ASN A 15 -7.23 -20.78 -15.44
CA ASN A 15 -7.31 -22.22 -15.14
C ASN A 15 -6.00 -22.81 -14.62
N VAL A 16 -4.86 -22.17 -14.89
CA VAL A 16 -3.54 -22.67 -14.49
C VAL A 16 -3.20 -22.13 -13.10
N LEU A 17 -3.37 -22.98 -12.09
CA LEU A 17 -3.26 -22.59 -10.68
C LEU A 17 -1.91 -21.94 -10.31
N PRO A 18 -0.73 -22.46 -10.72
CA PRO A 18 0.54 -21.80 -10.42
C PRO A 18 0.63 -20.37 -10.97
N ILE A 19 0.10 -20.13 -12.17
CA ILE A 19 0.08 -18.80 -12.78
C ILE A 19 -0.87 -17.88 -12.00
N PHE A 20 -2.06 -18.39 -11.66
CA PHE A 20 -3.03 -17.67 -10.83
C PHE A 20 -2.43 -17.22 -9.50
N ILE A 21 -1.69 -18.10 -8.81
CA ILE A 21 -1.02 -17.81 -7.53
C ILE A 21 -0.05 -16.63 -7.66
N VAL A 22 0.81 -16.64 -8.68
CA VAL A 22 1.79 -15.57 -8.93
C VAL A 22 1.11 -14.25 -9.26
N ILE A 23 0.08 -14.28 -10.10
CA ILE A 23 -0.68 -13.07 -10.46
C ILE A 23 -1.41 -12.49 -9.24
N ARG A 24 -1.97 -13.33 -8.38
CA ARG A 24 -2.57 -12.88 -7.12
C ARG A 24 -1.54 -12.23 -6.22
N LEU A 25 -0.39 -12.87 -6.03
CA LEU A 25 0.71 -12.30 -5.25
C LEU A 25 1.16 -10.93 -5.77
N PHE A 26 1.19 -10.72 -7.08
CA PHE A 26 1.48 -9.41 -7.66
C PHE A 26 0.42 -8.35 -7.32
N VAL A 27 -0.86 -8.69 -7.38
CA VAL A 27 -1.95 -7.77 -6.97
C VAL A 27 -1.79 -7.38 -5.51
N THR A 28 -1.55 -8.35 -4.63
CA THR A 28 -1.31 -8.12 -3.20
C THR A 28 -0.10 -7.23 -2.96
N MET A 29 1.03 -7.53 -3.62
CA MET A 29 2.23 -6.70 -3.58
C MET A 29 1.94 -5.26 -3.98
N TYR A 30 1.17 -5.05 -5.05
CA TYR A 30 0.79 -3.71 -5.48
C TYR A 30 -0.01 -2.97 -4.41
N VAL A 31 -1.03 -3.61 -3.83
CA VAL A 31 -1.87 -3.00 -2.79
C VAL A 31 -1.04 -2.68 -1.54
N THR A 32 -0.18 -3.61 -1.10
CA THR A 32 0.72 -3.42 0.04
C THR A 32 1.73 -2.29 -0.22
N LEU A 33 2.37 -2.24 -1.38
CA LEU A 33 3.32 -1.17 -1.73
C LEU A 33 2.64 0.19 -1.87
N SER A 34 1.40 0.23 -2.37
CA SER A 34 0.59 1.45 -2.43
C SER A 34 0.31 1.99 -1.03
N ALA A 35 -0.18 1.14 -0.11
CA ALA A 35 -0.43 1.51 1.28
C ALA A 35 0.86 1.98 1.99
N TYR A 36 2.00 1.29 1.77
CA TYR A 36 3.32 1.72 2.23
C TYR A 36 3.67 3.15 1.76
N GLY A 37 3.50 3.43 0.47
CA GLY A 37 3.80 4.74 -0.11
C GLY A 37 2.90 5.85 0.46
N HIS A 38 1.61 5.55 0.64
CA HIS A 38 0.68 6.49 1.26
C HIS A 38 1.00 6.74 2.74
N PHE A 39 1.33 5.70 3.51
CA PHE A 39 1.82 5.84 4.88
C PHE A 39 3.05 6.75 4.94
N CYS A 40 4.09 6.47 4.14
CA CYS A 40 5.32 7.24 4.15
C CYS A 40 5.08 8.73 3.84
N TYR A 41 4.14 9.04 2.94
CA TYR A 41 3.75 10.43 2.68
C TYR A 41 3.17 11.11 3.91
N PHE A 42 2.21 10.49 4.58
CA PHE A 42 1.56 11.07 5.76
C PHE A 42 2.46 11.09 7.00
N TRP A 43 3.36 10.11 7.12
CA TRP A 43 4.31 10.01 8.23
C TRP A 43 5.47 11.00 8.14
N LYS A 44 6.03 11.20 6.93
CA LYS A 44 7.22 12.03 6.68
C LYS A 44 6.89 13.51 6.62
N LYS A 45 5.69 13.88 6.18
CA LYS A 45 5.34 15.29 6.04
C LYS A 45 5.15 15.88 7.43
N ASN A 46 5.96 16.89 7.78
CA ASN A 46 6.08 17.53 9.10
C ASN A 46 4.81 18.27 9.58
N TYR A 47 3.62 17.80 9.21
CA TYR A 47 2.34 18.42 9.57
C TYR A 47 2.12 18.50 11.08
N LEU A 48 2.78 17.64 11.85
CA LEU A 48 2.67 17.59 13.30
C LEU A 48 3.73 18.46 14.03
N GLN A 49 4.85 18.82 13.39
CA GLN A 49 6.04 19.32 14.10
C GLN A 49 6.87 20.39 13.36
N GLY A 50 6.34 21.00 12.30
CA GLY A 50 7.00 22.19 11.73
C GLY A 50 6.92 23.38 12.69
N ASP A 51 8.01 24.14 12.87
CA ASP A 51 8.08 25.29 13.78
C ASP A 51 6.99 26.34 13.52
N GLU A 52 6.60 26.55 12.26
CA GLU A 52 5.48 27.43 11.91
C GLU A 52 4.11 26.85 12.28
N MET A 53 3.93 25.54 12.13
CA MET A 53 2.67 24.87 12.48
C MET A 53 2.43 24.92 13.99
N LEU A 54 3.49 24.78 14.81
CA LEU A 54 3.42 24.85 16.26
C LEU A 54 2.92 26.20 16.80
N LYS A 55 3.00 27.28 16.00
CA LYS A 55 2.45 28.61 16.36
C LYS A 55 0.92 28.66 16.31
N HIS A 56 0.27 27.72 15.62
CA HIS A 56 -1.19 27.69 15.49
C HIS A 56 -1.87 26.89 16.61
N SER A 57 -3.08 27.32 16.98
CA SER A 57 -3.97 26.57 17.88
C SER A 57 -4.19 25.14 17.38
N ILE A 58 -4.39 24.19 18.31
CA ILE A 58 -4.62 22.76 18.03
C ILE A 58 -5.72 22.58 16.99
N CYS A 59 -6.86 23.28 17.12
CA CYS A 59 -7.97 23.18 16.16
C CYS A 59 -7.58 23.62 14.75
N LYS A 60 -6.77 24.69 14.63
CA LYS A 60 -6.29 25.19 13.34
C LYS A 60 -5.31 24.22 12.70
N ARG A 61 -4.38 23.63 13.47
CA ARG A 61 -3.48 22.56 13.00
C ARG A 61 -4.27 21.35 12.50
N ALA A 62 -5.25 20.90 13.27
CA ALA A 62 -6.11 19.76 12.92
C ALA A 62 -6.87 20.00 11.60
N TRP A 63 -7.48 21.18 11.45
CA TRP A 63 -8.18 21.55 10.22
C TRP A 63 -7.27 21.59 8.99
N ILE A 64 -6.07 22.17 9.10
CA ILE A 64 -5.10 22.22 7.99
C ILE A 64 -4.70 20.80 7.56
N CYS A 65 -4.40 19.93 8.52
CA CYS A 65 -4.06 18.53 8.26
C CYS A 65 -5.22 17.80 7.57
N LEU A 66 -6.44 17.95 8.08
CA LEU A 66 -7.62 17.31 7.53
C LEU A 66 -7.91 17.78 6.10
N LYS A 67 -7.85 19.09 5.85
CA LYS A 67 -8.02 19.68 4.52
C LYS A 67 -7.05 19.08 3.50
N GLN A 68 -5.78 18.88 3.88
CA GLN A 68 -4.77 18.31 3.00
C GLN A 68 -4.97 16.80 2.77
N ILE A 69 -5.40 16.06 3.78
CA ILE A 69 -5.76 14.64 3.65
C ILE A 69 -6.93 14.51 2.67
N ILE A 70 -7.98 15.31 2.83
CA ILE A 70 -9.16 15.33 1.95
C ILE A 70 -8.77 15.71 0.53
N TYR A 71 -8.03 16.79 0.34
CA TYR A 71 -7.58 17.23 -0.99
C TYR A 71 -6.81 16.11 -1.72
N ARG A 72 -5.85 15.48 -1.03
CA ARG A 72 -5.10 14.34 -1.58
C ARG A 72 -5.99 13.14 -1.85
N TYR A 73 -6.95 12.86 -0.96
CA TYR A 73 -7.88 11.76 -1.12
C TYR A 73 -8.68 11.90 -2.42
N ILE A 74 -9.28 13.08 -2.64
CA ILE A 74 -10.03 13.38 -3.86
C ILE A 74 -9.11 13.30 -5.09
N GLN A 75 -7.89 13.85 -5.02
CA GLN A 75 -6.93 13.84 -6.13
C GLN A 75 -6.57 12.41 -6.55
N VAL A 76 -6.28 11.55 -5.58
CA VAL A 76 -5.92 10.15 -5.83
C VAL A 76 -7.12 9.34 -6.31
N LEU A 77 -8.32 9.55 -5.74
CA LEU A 77 -9.55 8.93 -6.21
C LEU A 77 -9.86 9.31 -7.65
N PHE A 78 -9.77 10.60 -7.98
CA PHE A 78 -9.98 11.09 -9.34
C PHE A 78 -9.01 10.40 -10.30
N ARG A 79 -7.71 10.41 -9.99
CA ARG A 79 -6.68 9.78 -10.83
C ARG A 79 -6.95 8.29 -11.09
N MET A 80 -7.34 7.53 -10.06
CA MET A 80 -7.57 6.09 -10.21
C MET A 80 -8.89 5.75 -10.93
N ASN A 81 -9.92 6.58 -10.76
CA ASN A 81 -11.28 6.24 -11.18
C ASN A 81 -11.74 6.95 -12.45
N PHE A 82 -11.19 8.12 -12.78
CA PHE A 82 -11.67 8.97 -13.88
C PHE A 82 -11.81 8.21 -15.19
N LEU A 83 -10.74 7.53 -15.62
CA LEU A 83 -10.74 6.75 -16.86
C LEU A 83 -11.77 5.62 -16.82
N VAL A 84 -11.88 4.92 -15.70
CA VAL A 84 -12.82 3.80 -15.57
C VAL A 84 -14.26 4.27 -15.61
N ILE A 85 -14.60 5.34 -14.90
CA ILE A 85 -15.94 5.92 -14.90
C ILE A 85 -16.32 6.34 -16.31
N LEU A 86 -15.41 7.03 -17.02
CA LEU A 86 -15.63 7.43 -18.41
C LEU A 86 -15.91 6.20 -19.30
N LEU A 87 -15.12 5.14 -19.18
CA LEU A 87 -15.31 3.91 -19.94
C LEU A 87 -16.60 3.17 -19.56
N CYS A 88 -17.04 3.24 -18.31
CA CYS A 88 -18.32 2.68 -17.89
C CYS A 88 -19.49 3.39 -18.58
N VAL A 89 -19.43 4.73 -18.68
CA VAL A 89 -20.43 5.55 -19.37
C VAL A 89 -20.42 5.27 -20.87
N VAL A 90 -19.25 5.34 -21.52
CA VAL A 90 -19.11 5.19 -22.97
C VAL A 90 -19.49 3.79 -23.44
N PHE A 91 -19.00 2.73 -22.77
CA PHE A 91 -19.25 1.35 -23.18
C PHE A 91 -20.46 0.70 -22.51
N ARG A 92 -21.21 1.46 -21.69
CA ARG A 92 -22.35 0.98 -20.88
C ARG A 92 -22.01 -0.31 -20.12
N LYS A 93 -20.87 -0.33 -19.44
CA LYS A 93 -20.41 -1.47 -18.64
C LYS A 93 -20.44 -1.12 -17.15
N THR A 94 -20.62 -2.14 -16.32
CA THR A 94 -20.60 -1.98 -14.86
C THR A 94 -19.18 -1.72 -14.36
N TYR A 95 -19.07 -0.92 -13.30
CA TYR A 95 -17.80 -0.57 -12.66
C TYR A 95 -17.00 -1.83 -12.24
N MET A 96 -17.71 -2.87 -11.82
CA MET A 96 -17.14 -4.16 -11.42
C MET A 96 -16.47 -4.94 -12.55
N LYS A 97 -16.72 -4.62 -13.83
CA LYS A 97 -15.94 -5.17 -14.95
C LYS A 97 -14.46 -4.88 -14.78
N TYR A 98 -14.10 -3.73 -14.21
CA TYR A 98 -12.72 -3.29 -13.98
C TYR A 98 -12.31 -3.46 -12.52
N TYR A 99 -12.64 -4.61 -11.92
CA TYR A 99 -12.59 -4.87 -10.46
C TYR A 99 -11.29 -4.45 -9.73
N PHE A 100 -10.16 -4.39 -10.41
CA PHE A 100 -8.90 -3.92 -9.84
C PHE A 100 -8.99 -2.46 -9.37
N VAL A 101 -9.74 -1.60 -10.08
CA VAL A 101 -9.91 -0.19 -9.71
C VAL A 101 -10.75 0.01 -8.45
N PRO A 102 -11.90 -0.69 -8.26
CA PRO A 102 -12.58 -0.75 -6.97
C PRO A 102 -11.68 -1.32 -5.85
N LEU A 103 -10.85 -2.32 -6.13
CA LEU A 103 -9.92 -2.89 -5.15
C LEU A 103 -8.90 -1.87 -4.64
N ILE A 104 -8.20 -1.19 -5.53
CA ILE A 104 -7.20 -0.19 -5.14
C ILE A 104 -7.86 1.06 -4.53
N THR A 105 -9.08 1.40 -4.96
CA THR A 105 -9.87 2.48 -4.37
C THR A 105 -10.24 2.17 -2.93
N THR A 106 -10.82 1.00 -2.65
CA THR A 106 -11.20 0.60 -1.29
C THR A 106 -9.99 0.41 -0.37
N ALA A 107 -8.88 -0.13 -0.88
CA ALA A 107 -7.62 -0.19 -0.15
C ALA A 107 -7.05 1.20 0.19
N TYR A 108 -7.12 2.15 -0.74
CA TYR A 108 -6.71 3.52 -0.49
C TYR A 108 -7.64 4.25 0.48
N THR A 109 -8.96 4.05 0.38
CA THR A 109 -9.94 4.57 1.34
C THR A 109 -9.66 4.08 2.75
N LEU A 110 -9.36 2.79 2.94
CA LEU A 110 -8.95 2.26 4.23
C LEU A 110 -7.66 2.95 4.73
N SER A 111 -6.64 3.08 3.88
CA SER A 111 -5.40 3.77 4.24
C SER A 111 -5.64 5.22 4.66
N ALA A 112 -6.43 5.97 3.89
CA ALA A 112 -6.74 7.37 4.18
C ALA A 112 -7.57 7.52 5.46
N ALA A 113 -8.54 6.63 5.70
CA ALA A 113 -9.33 6.58 6.92
C ALA A 113 -8.44 6.30 8.15
N THR A 114 -7.57 5.28 8.08
CA THR A 114 -6.61 4.96 9.16
C THR A 114 -5.72 6.17 9.47
N MET A 115 -5.18 6.86 8.46
CA MET A 115 -4.36 8.04 8.70
C MET A 115 -5.16 9.23 9.26
N THR A 116 -6.41 9.39 8.85
CA THR A 116 -7.29 10.46 9.36
C THR A 116 -7.63 10.23 10.83
N VAL A 117 -8.05 9.01 11.18
CA VAL A 117 -8.36 8.64 12.56
C VAL A 117 -7.12 8.76 13.45
N TRP A 118 -5.95 8.37 12.96
CA TRP A 118 -4.68 8.57 13.66
C TRP A 118 -4.40 10.04 13.98
N VAL A 119 -4.56 10.93 12.99
CA VAL A 119 -4.36 12.38 13.18
C VAL A 119 -5.38 12.95 14.17
N LEU A 120 -6.65 12.57 14.07
CA LEU A 120 -7.69 13.03 15.00
C LEU A 120 -7.43 12.55 16.43
N LEU A 121 -7.04 11.28 16.60
CA LEU A 121 -6.69 10.72 17.89
C LEU A 121 -5.48 11.43 18.50
N LEU A 122 -4.48 11.78 17.69
CA LEU A 122 -3.31 12.54 18.15
C LEU A 122 -3.70 13.91 18.68
N PHE A 123 -4.49 14.67 17.94
CA PHE A 123 -4.92 16.01 18.37
C PHE A 123 -5.86 15.95 19.57
N PHE A 124 -6.72 14.94 19.65
CA PHE A 124 -7.56 14.69 20.82
C PHE A 124 -6.71 14.46 22.08
N LEU A 125 -5.70 13.60 21.99
CA LEU A 125 -4.78 13.33 23.10
C LEU A 125 -3.91 14.54 23.44
N GLU A 126 -3.46 15.31 22.45
CA GLU A 126 -2.72 16.56 22.69
C GLU A 126 -3.57 17.58 23.47
N SER A 127 -4.85 17.73 23.10
CA SER A 127 -5.78 18.61 23.81
C SER A 127 -6.01 18.15 25.25
N SER A 128 -6.31 16.87 25.46
CA SER A 128 -6.58 16.31 26.79
C SER A 128 -5.34 16.33 27.68
N CYS A 129 -4.17 15.93 27.16
CA CYS A 129 -2.93 15.86 27.91
C CYS A 129 -2.36 17.26 28.21
N SER A 130 -2.44 18.21 27.27
CA SER A 130 -1.99 19.59 27.51
C SER A 130 -2.82 20.31 28.57
N GLN A 131 -4.13 20.02 28.68
CA GLN A 131 -4.96 20.61 29.74
C GLN A 131 -4.58 20.02 31.10
N HIS A 132 -4.47 18.70 31.20
CA HIS A 132 -4.18 18.02 32.46
C HIS A 132 -2.75 18.27 32.99
N LEU A 133 -1.76 18.41 32.09
CA LEU A 133 -0.37 18.71 32.48
C LEU A 133 -0.16 20.16 32.92
N LYS A 134 -1.01 21.10 32.46
CA LYS A 134 -1.00 22.51 32.90
C LYS A 134 -1.68 22.70 34.25
N THR A 135 -2.64 21.86 34.61
CA THR A 135 -3.33 21.92 35.91
C THR A 135 -2.58 21.20 37.03
N MET A 136 -1.65 20.29 36.70
CA MET A 136 -0.72 19.71 37.68
C MET A 136 0.34 20.73 38.13
N ASN A 137 -0.03 21.67 38.99
CA ASN A 137 0.90 22.41 39.81
C ASN A 137 1.48 21.44 40.87
N VAL A 138 2.62 20.83 40.57
CA VAL A 138 3.35 20.02 41.55
C VAL A 138 3.82 20.94 42.67
N SER A 139 3.15 20.87 43.82
CA SER A 139 3.57 21.59 45.03
C SER A 139 5.01 21.24 45.39
N ALA A 140 5.78 22.25 45.79
CA ALA A 140 7.23 22.33 45.61
C ALA A 140 8.11 21.42 46.51
N SER A 141 7.56 20.48 47.28
CA SER A 141 8.30 19.88 48.41
C SER A 141 9.21 18.68 48.09
N ASN A 142 9.06 17.97 46.96
CA ASN A 142 9.88 16.78 46.67
C ASN A 142 10.49 16.77 45.25
N SER A 143 11.82 16.93 45.18
CA SER A 143 12.60 16.93 43.94
C SER A 143 12.55 15.59 43.18
N SER A 144 12.50 14.47 43.91
CA SER A 144 12.36 13.11 43.35
C SER A 144 11.05 12.92 42.57
N VAL A 145 9.92 13.35 43.15
CA VAL A 145 8.59 13.27 42.53
C VAL A 145 8.51 14.15 41.28
N ARG A 146 9.09 15.35 41.32
CA ARG A 146 9.21 16.23 40.14
C ARG A 146 9.99 15.55 39.01
N GLY A 147 11.07 14.85 39.33
CA GLY A 147 11.87 14.09 38.36
C GLY A 147 11.05 12.99 37.70
N GLN A 148 10.32 12.20 38.47
CA GLN A 148 9.45 11.13 37.96
C GLN A 148 8.32 11.67 37.07
N VAL A 149 7.61 12.72 37.50
CA VAL A 149 6.55 13.34 36.70
C VAL A 149 7.08 13.91 35.39
N LYS A 150 8.26 14.54 35.41
CA LYS A 150 8.92 15.05 34.19
C LYS A 150 9.35 13.91 33.26
N ALA A 151 9.85 12.81 33.79
CA ALA A 151 10.22 11.63 33.01
C ALA A 151 9.00 10.99 32.33
N VAL A 152 7.90 10.81 33.05
CA VAL A 152 6.64 10.28 32.50
C VAL A 152 6.08 11.22 31.43
N ARG A 153 6.08 12.54 31.68
CA ARG A 153 5.67 13.54 30.68
C ARG A 153 6.49 13.43 29.39
N ASN A 154 7.82 13.36 29.51
CA ASN A 154 8.71 13.23 28.37
C ASN A 154 8.51 11.90 27.62
N PHE A 155 8.27 10.81 28.35
CA PHE A 155 7.97 9.50 27.75
C PHE A 155 6.66 9.55 26.94
N VAL A 156 5.59 10.07 27.53
CA VAL A 156 4.28 10.20 26.84
C VAL A 156 4.41 11.10 25.61
N GLU A 157 5.08 12.25 25.72
CA GLU A 157 5.30 13.16 24.60
C GLU A 157 6.13 12.54 23.47
N LEU A 158 7.09 11.68 23.81
CA LEU A 158 7.94 10.98 22.83
C LEU A 158 7.20 9.86 22.10
N TYR A 159 6.40 9.06 22.82
CA TYR A 159 5.78 7.85 22.27
C TYR A 159 4.31 8.02 21.87
N ARG A 160 3.64 9.14 22.19
CA ARG A 160 2.23 9.38 21.83
C ARG A 160 1.95 9.14 20.35
N LYS A 161 2.82 9.62 19.46
CA LYS A 161 2.70 9.49 18.00
C LYS A 161 2.54 8.02 17.59
N ASP A 162 3.35 7.18 18.22
CA ASP A 162 3.49 5.77 17.91
C ASP A 162 2.36 4.95 18.54
N ILE A 163 2.05 5.22 19.80
CA ILE A 163 0.95 4.56 20.52
C ILE A 163 -0.38 4.80 19.77
N CYS A 164 -0.67 6.05 19.39
CA CYS A 164 -1.87 6.37 18.62
C CYS A 164 -1.91 5.62 17.29
N PHE A 165 -0.77 5.56 16.59
CA PHE A 165 -0.71 4.88 15.30
C PHE A 165 -0.96 3.38 15.46
N LEU A 166 -0.33 2.73 16.45
CA LEU A 166 -0.49 1.30 16.71
C LEU A 166 -1.92 0.94 17.12
N VAL A 167 -2.58 1.76 17.93
CA VAL A 167 -3.99 1.59 18.31
C VAL A 167 -4.90 1.71 17.09
N VAL A 168 -4.67 2.70 16.22
CA VAL A 168 -5.50 2.88 15.02
C VAL A 168 -5.21 1.80 13.97
N LEU A 169 -3.98 1.33 13.88
CA LEU A 169 -3.60 0.21 13.03
C LEU A 169 -4.27 -1.10 13.50
N SER A 170 -4.31 -1.37 14.80
CA SER A 170 -5.01 -2.54 15.34
C SER A 170 -6.53 -2.46 15.17
N ALA A 171 -7.11 -1.26 15.27
CA ALA A 171 -8.52 -1.06 14.94
C ALA A 171 -8.78 -1.34 13.44
N ALA A 172 -7.88 -0.92 12.54
CA ALA A 172 -7.99 -1.20 11.11
C ALA A 172 -7.79 -2.69 10.76
N THR A 173 -6.90 -3.40 11.47
CA THR A 173 -6.74 -4.86 11.33
C THR A 173 -8.02 -5.58 11.75
N LEU A 174 -8.58 -5.21 12.90
CA LEU A 174 -9.82 -5.77 13.43
C LEU A 174 -10.99 -5.51 12.49
N TYR A 175 -11.13 -4.27 12.00
CA TYR A 175 -12.16 -3.92 11.01
C TYR A 175 -12.08 -4.80 9.75
N SER A 176 -10.88 -4.97 9.20
CA SER A 176 -10.65 -5.82 8.02
C SER A 176 -10.99 -7.29 8.30
N HIS A 177 -10.66 -7.78 9.50
CA HIS A 177 -10.99 -9.14 9.94
C HIS A 177 -12.50 -9.34 10.10
N LEU A 178 -13.19 -8.39 10.73
CA LEU A 178 -14.64 -8.42 10.92
C LEU A 178 -15.39 -8.38 9.60
N LEU A 179 -14.95 -7.55 8.64
CA LEU A 179 -15.50 -7.54 7.28
C LEU A 179 -15.29 -8.86 6.54
N HIS A 180 -14.14 -9.50 6.73
CA HIS A 180 -13.85 -10.78 6.10
C HIS A 180 -14.71 -11.93 6.68
N LYS A 181 -15.05 -11.89 7.98
CA LYS A 181 -15.84 -12.94 8.64
C LYS A 181 -17.35 -12.71 8.60
N SER A 182 -17.81 -11.46 8.62
CA SER A 182 -19.23 -11.13 8.71
C SER A 182 -19.77 -10.63 7.37
N ALA A 183 -20.59 -11.45 6.71
CA ALA A 183 -21.32 -11.04 5.50
C ALA A 183 -22.25 -9.85 5.76
N TYR A 184 -22.84 -9.76 6.96
CA TYR A 184 -23.70 -8.64 7.34
C TYR A 184 -22.93 -7.32 7.40
N LEU A 185 -21.77 -7.29 8.07
CA LEU A 185 -20.94 -6.07 8.12
C LEU A 185 -20.39 -5.70 6.73
N PHE A 186 -20.10 -6.71 5.90
CA PHE A 186 -19.70 -6.50 4.52
C PHE A 186 -20.81 -5.85 3.69
N SER A 187 -22.05 -6.35 3.77
CA SER A 187 -23.22 -5.76 3.10
C SER A 187 -23.51 -4.35 3.60
N LEU A 188 -23.47 -4.14 4.91
CA LEU A 188 -23.63 -2.82 5.52
C LEU A 188 -22.64 -1.78 4.96
N THR A 189 -21.41 -2.21 4.69
CA THR A 189 -20.32 -1.34 4.23
C THR A 189 -20.38 -1.04 2.73
N PHE A 190 -20.63 -2.05 1.89
CA PHE A 190 -20.49 -1.92 0.43
C PHE A 190 -21.82 -1.87 -0.33
N PHE A 191 -22.90 -2.42 0.23
CA PHE A 191 -24.18 -2.60 -0.46
C PHE A 191 -25.30 -1.70 0.08
N LYS A 192 -24.98 -0.75 0.97
CA LYS A 192 -25.87 0.38 1.25
C LYS A 192 -25.72 1.51 0.23
N SER A 193 -26.81 2.23 -0.01
CA SER A 193 -26.80 3.44 -0.84
C SER A 193 -25.85 4.50 -0.26
N PRO A 194 -25.03 5.18 -1.07
CA PRO A 194 -25.00 5.18 -2.54
C PRO A 194 -24.05 4.12 -3.17
N LEU A 195 -23.23 3.43 -2.37
CA LEU A 195 -22.19 2.53 -2.88
C LEU A 195 -22.75 1.29 -3.57
N ALA A 196 -23.96 0.85 -3.20
CA ALA A 196 -24.66 -0.27 -3.83
C ALA A 196 -24.69 -0.19 -5.37
N TYR A 197 -24.89 1.01 -5.92
CA TYR A 197 -24.94 1.22 -7.37
C TYR A 197 -23.60 0.95 -8.07
N LEU A 198 -22.48 1.10 -7.37
CA LEU A 198 -21.14 0.87 -7.92
C LEU A 198 -20.76 -0.62 -7.90
N PHE A 199 -21.07 -1.31 -6.80
CA PHE A 199 -20.66 -2.70 -6.59
C PHE A 199 -21.67 -3.73 -7.10
N GLY A 200 -22.89 -3.30 -7.45
CA GLY A 200 -23.95 -4.18 -7.96
C GLY A 200 -24.66 -4.95 -6.85
N PRO A 201 -25.38 -6.05 -7.17
CA PRO A 201 -26.17 -6.79 -6.19
C PRO A 201 -25.29 -7.49 -5.15
N GLU A 202 -25.85 -7.73 -3.95
CA GLU A 202 -25.13 -8.33 -2.81
C GLU A 202 -24.56 -9.74 -3.11
N ASN A 203 -25.25 -10.50 -3.97
CA ASN A 203 -24.81 -11.81 -4.45
C ASN A 203 -23.63 -11.73 -5.45
N GLY A 204 -23.11 -10.53 -5.69
CA GLY A 204 -22.02 -10.26 -6.60
C GLY A 204 -20.68 -10.84 -6.13
N GLN A 205 -19.71 -10.84 -7.05
CA GLN A 205 -18.37 -11.38 -6.80
C GLN A 205 -17.48 -10.45 -5.94
N TRP A 206 -18.02 -9.35 -5.40
CA TRP A 206 -17.21 -8.34 -4.71
C TRP A 206 -16.59 -8.89 -3.43
N MET A 207 -17.41 -9.50 -2.58
CA MET A 207 -16.94 -10.07 -1.32
C MET A 207 -15.83 -11.08 -1.57
N TYR A 208 -16.02 -11.97 -2.55
CA TYR A 208 -14.99 -12.92 -2.95
C TYR A 208 -13.68 -12.22 -3.38
N ARG A 209 -13.74 -11.21 -4.25
CA ARG A 209 -12.55 -10.51 -4.79
C ARG A 209 -11.83 -9.67 -3.76
N TRP A 210 -12.56 -8.96 -2.90
CA TRP A 210 -12.00 -8.12 -1.84
C TRP A 210 -11.40 -8.98 -0.73
N SER A 211 -12.05 -10.09 -0.37
CA SER A 211 -11.65 -11.00 0.70
C SER A 211 -10.23 -11.56 0.51
N ILE A 212 -9.79 -11.74 -0.75
CA ILE A 212 -8.46 -12.25 -1.09
C ILE A 212 -7.36 -11.32 -0.55
N ASP A 213 -7.53 -10.00 -0.71
CA ASP A 213 -6.50 -8.99 -0.40
C ASP A 213 -6.85 -8.18 0.86
N CYS A 214 -7.70 -8.72 1.73
CA CYS A 214 -8.31 -7.96 2.83
C CYS A 214 -7.29 -7.39 3.84
N TYR A 215 -6.16 -8.08 4.06
CA TYR A 215 -5.10 -7.60 4.97
C TYR A 215 -3.95 -6.86 4.25
N SER A 216 -3.94 -6.81 2.92
CA SER A 216 -2.82 -6.29 2.12
C SER A 216 -2.52 -4.83 2.43
N THR A 217 -3.57 -4.02 2.62
CA THR A 217 -3.48 -2.60 2.99
C THR A 217 -2.82 -2.41 4.35
N VAL A 218 -3.32 -3.13 5.35
CA VAL A 218 -2.85 -3.07 6.74
C VAL A 218 -1.39 -3.50 6.84
N LEU A 219 -1.00 -4.56 6.10
CA LEU A 219 0.40 -4.98 5.98
C LEU A 219 1.30 -3.89 5.39
N GLY A 220 0.79 -3.11 4.43
CA GLY A 220 1.55 -2.00 3.84
C GLY A 220 1.76 -0.85 4.82
N LEU A 221 0.73 -0.51 5.61
CA LEU A 221 0.81 0.50 6.67
C LEU A 221 1.77 0.07 7.78
N SER A 222 1.70 -1.19 8.23
CA SER A 222 2.58 -1.72 9.27
C SER A 222 4.05 -1.76 8.81
N PHE A 223 4.29 -2.16 7.56
CA PHE A 223 5.63 -2.13 6.97
C PHE A 223 6.16 -0.70 6.83
N GLY A 224 5.31 0.25 6.44
CA GLY A 224 5.64 1.66 6.41
C GLY A 224 6.14 2.16 7.77
N TYR A 225 5.39 1.85 8.83
CA TYR A 225 5.74 2.20 10.20
C TYR A 225 7.05 1.57 10.65
N ALA A 226 7.22 0.26 10.43
CA ALA A 226 8.45 -0.47 10.78
C ALA A 226 9.68 0.15 10.09
N VAL A 227 9.59 0.47 8.79
CA VAL A 227 10.68 1.10 8.05
C VAL A 227 10.96 2.53 8.53
N SER A 228 9.93 3.32 8.84
CA SER A 228 10.12 4.65 9.43
C SER A 228 10.82 4.58 10.77
N LYS A 229 10.42 3.67 11.65
CA LYS A 229 11.07 3.46 12.95
C LYS A 229 12.49 2.97 12.82
N TRP A 230 12.74 2.05 11.90
CA TRP A 230 14.09 1.60 11.59
C TRP A 230 15.00 2.77 11.16
N LYS A 231 14.49 3.68 10.33
CA LYS A 231 15.23 4.89 9.92
C LYS A 231 15.49 5.83 11.09
N GLU A 232 14.48 6.10 11.93
CA GLU A 232 14.62 6.94 13.13
C GLU A 232 15.61 6.35 14.14
N PHE A 233 15.60 5.02 14.33
CA PHE A 233 16.56 4.31 15.18
C PHE A 233 17.97 4.37 14.60
N ARG A 234 18.12 4.12 13.30
CA ARG A 234 19.41 4.18 12.62
C ARG A 234 20.02 5.59 12.68
N GLN A 235 19.23 6.63 12.46
CA GLN A 235 19.69 8.01 12.51
C GLN A 235 20.14 8.39 13.93
N ARG A 236 19.41 7.96 14.98
CA ARG A 236 19.84 8.12 16.37
C ARG A 236 21.19 7.44 16.63
N ASN A 237 21.32 6.17 16.24
CA ASN A 237 22.58 5.44 16.40
C ASN A 237 23.74 6.07 15.62
N GLU A 238 23.50 6.64 14.43
CA GLU A 238 24.53 7.34 13.66
C GLU A 238 24.94 8.66 14.36
N ASN A 239 23.99 9.42 14.92
CA ASN A 239 24.28 10.62 15.70
C ASN A 239 25.06 10.29 16.99
N ASP A 240 24.65 9.23 17.72
CA ASP A 240 25.33 8.76 18.92
C ASP A 240 26.74 8.25 18.60
N LYS A 241 26.91 7.60 17.44
CA LYS A 241 28.24 7.22 16.94
C LYS A 241 29.11 8.42 16.59
N ILE A 242 28.58 9.46 15.95
CA ILE A 242 29.34 10.68 15.65
C ILE A 242 29.74 11.40 16.94
N ALA A 243 28.87 11.39 17.96
CA ALA A 243 29.21 11.91 19.29
C ALA A 243 30.30 11.06 19.96
N LEU A 244 30.20 9.73 19.91
CA LEU A 244 31.18 8.81 20.51
C LEU A 244 32.50 8.74 19.73
N GLU A 245 32.50 8.89 18.41
CA GLU A 245 33.69 8.88 17.54
C GLU A 245 34.46 10.21 17.64
N LYS A 246 33.80 11.29 18.10
CA LYS A 246 34.49 12.49 18.60
C LYS A 246 35.26 12.24 19.91
N ASP A 247 34.81 11.27 20.71
CA ASP A 247 35.39 11.00 22.04
C ASP A 247 36.39 9.82 22.04
N ILE A 248 36.27 8.85 21.12
CA ILE A 248 37.11 7.64 21.10
C ILE A 248 37.42 7.20 19.65
N ALA A 249 38.64 7.49 19.22
CA ALA A 249 39.18 6.98 17.95
C ALA A 249 39.68 5.53 18.11
N MET A 250 38.81 4.51 18.03
CA MET A 250 39.30 3.16 17.69
C MET A 250 38.27 2.15 17.15
N SER A 251 38.75 1.40 16.16
CA SER A 251 38.32 0.07 15.68
C SER A 251 37.11 -0.04 14.74
N LYS A 252 37.37 0.22 13.45
CA LYS A 252 36.47 -0.05 12.31
C LYS A 252 36.32 -1.53 11.93
N ASN A 253 37.06 -2.47 12.54
CA ASN A 253 37.10 -3.87 12.10
C ASN A 253 36.32 -4.86 12.99
N TYR A 254 36.03 -4.54 14.26
CA TYR A 254 35.35 -5.47 15.18
C TYR A 254 33.86 -5.70 14.84
N TYR A 255 33.20 -4.70 14.24
CA TYR A 255 31.76 -4.78 13.89
C TYR A 255 31.47 -5.44 12.53
N LYS A 256 32.48 -5.75 11.70
CA LYS A 256 32.25 -6.27 10.34
C LYS A 256 31.77 -7.72 10.32
N VAL A 257 32.34 -8.59 11.16
CA VAL A 257 32.05 -10.04 11.16
C VAL A 257 30.61 -10.34 11.61
N PRO A 258 30.08 -9.76 12.71
CA PRO A 258 28.69 -10.00 13.13
C PRO A 258 27.66 -9.49 12.11
N THR A 259 27.96 -8.38 11.42
CA THR A 259 27.03 -7.83 10.41
C THR A 259 26.96 -8.66 9.14
N LEU A 260 28.04 -9.36 8.76
CA LEU A 260 28.04 -10.26 7.62
C LEU A 260 27.22 -11.52 7.91
N ILE A 261 27.43 -12.15 9.07
CA ILE A 261 26.68 -13.33 9.52
C ILE A 261 25.18 -13.02 9.58
N LEU A 262 24.81 -11.89 10.18
CA LEU A 262 23.41 -11.48 10.27
C LEU A 262 22.78 -11.27 8.88
N LYS A 263 23.51 -10.66 7.93
CA LYS A 263 23.05 -10.52 6.55
C LYS A 263 22.84 -11.87 5.87
N CYS A 264 23.78 -12.80 6.00
CA CYS A 264 23.67 -14.15 5.43
C CYS A 264 22.48 -14.90 6.01
N LEU A 265 22.24 -14.83 7.32
CA LEU A 265 21.09 -15.45 7.98
C LEU A 265 19.75 -14.86 7.47
N VAL A 266 19.67 -13.54 7.35
CA VAL A 266 18.46 -12.85 6.87
C VAL A 266 18.16 -13.18 5.40
N ILE A 267 19.20 -13.25 4.56
CA ILE A 267 19.08 -13.64 3.14
C ILE A 267 18.69 -15.11 3.01
N GLY A 268 19.35 -16.00 3.76
CA GLY A 268 19.07 -17.44 3.79
C GLY A 268 17.65 -17.71 4.28
N GLY A 269 17.23 -17.09 5.38
CA GLY A 269 15.88 -17.19 5.91
C GLY A 269 14.81 -16.67 4.96
N SER A 270 15.06 -15.57 4.26
CA SER A 270 14.13 -15.03 3.25
C SER A 270 14.00 -15.95 2.03
N SER A 271 15.11 -16.53 1.57
CA SER A 271 15.12 -17.48 0.46
C SER A 271 14.36 -18.76 0.82
N LEU A 272 14.59 -19.29 2.03
CA LEU A 272 13.85 -20.43 2.57
C LEU A 272 12.36 -20.11 2.74
N GLY A 273 12.02 -18.90 3.21
CA GLY A 273 10.64 -18.45 3.34
C GLY A 273 9.90 -18.41 2.00
N LEU A 274 10.55 -17.95 0.92
CA LEU A 274 9.98 -18.01 -0.42
C LEU A 274 9.82 -19.44 -0.91
N LEU A 275 10.81 -20.30 -0.69
CA LEU A 275 10.74 -21.71 -1.07
C LEU A 275 9.57 -22.40 -0.36
N THR A 276 9.44 -22.20 0.95
CA THR A 276 8.32 -22.72 1.75
C THR A 276 6.98 -22.20 1.23
N PHE A 277 6.87 -20.91 0.90
CA PHE A 277 5.66 -20.36 0.29
C PHE A 277 5.31 -21.05 -1.04
N VAL A 278 6.28 -21.20 -1.94
CA VAL A 278 6.07 -21.86 -3.24
C VAL A 278 5.66 -23.31 -3.04
N VAL A 279 6.31 -24.06 -2.15
CA VAL A 279 5.97 -25.45 -1.85
C VAL A 279 4.57 -25.56 -1.26
N LEU A 280 4.20 -24.72 -0.28
CA LEU A 280 2.85 -24.71 0.29
C LEU A 280 1.79 -24.34 -0.75
N ALA A 281 2.02 -23.29 -1.53
CA ALA A 281 1.10 -22.81 -2.56
C ALA A 281 0.95 -23.79 -3.74
N THR A 282 1.94 -24.63 -4.02
CA THR A 282 1.87 -25.60 -5.13
C THR A 282 1.43 -27.00 -4.69
N ARG A 283 1.86 -27.46 -3.50
CA ARG A 283 1.57 -28.83 -3.03
C ARG A 283 0.30 -28.95 -2.21
N HIS A 284 0.00 -27.98 -1.34
CA HIS A 284 -1.15 -28.03 -0.44
C HIS A 284 -2.43 -27.48 -1.06
N THR A 285 -2.32 -26.50 -1.95
CA THR A 285 -3.46 -25.94 -2.64
C THR A 285 -3.58 -26.53 -4.04
N ARG A 286 -4.39 -27.58 -4.18
CA ARG A 286 -4.73 -28.20 -5.47
C ARG A 286 -5.95 -27.60 -6.17
N SER A 287 -6.59 -26.60 -5.56
CA SER A 287 -7.80 -25.95 -6.06
C SER A 287 -7.74 -24.45 -5.81
N HIS A 288 -8.26 -23.66 -6.75
CA HIS A 288 -8.37 -22.20 -6.62
C HIS A 288 -9.07 -21.77 -5.34
N ARG A 289 -10.13 -22.46 -4.94
CA ARG A 289 -10.89 -22.12 -3.73
C ARG A 289 -10.03 -22.24 -2.47
N LYS A 290 -9.36 -23.39 -2.32
CA LYS A 290 -8.44 -23.64 -1.18
C LYS A 290 -7.32 -22.62 -1.11
N TYR A 291 -6.74 -22.24 -2.26
CA TYR A 291 -5.71 -21.20 -2.29
C TYR A 291 -6.27 -19.82 -1.91
N THR A 292 -7.40 -19.43 -2.47
CA THR A 292 -8.00 -18.13 -2.19
C THR A 292 -8.35 -17.96 -0.71
N ASP A 293 -8.77 -19.04 -0.03
CA ASP A 293 -9.07 -19.00 1.41
C ASP A 293 -7.79 -18.85 2.27
N LEU A 294 -6.66 -19.42 1.83
CA LEU A 294 -5.38 -19.37 2.53
C LEU A 294 -4.54 -18.12 2.20
N HIS A 295 -4.74 -17.54 1.02
CA HIS A 295 -3.95 -16.44 0.50
C HIS A 295 -3.87 -15.22 1.45
N PRO A 296 -4.98 -14.73 2.06
CA PRO A 296 -4.94 -13.61 3.01
C PRO A 296 -3.94 -13.79 4.15
N TYR A 297 -3.70 -15.04 4.56
CA TYR A 297 -2.81 -15.37 5.67
C TYR A 297 -1.38 -15.63 5.21
N LEU A 298 -1.20 -16.23 4.04
CA LEU A 298 0.11 -16.63 3.52
C LEU A 298 0.86 -15.51 2.79
N MET A 299 0.16 -14.52 2.24
CA MET A 299 0.73 -13.52 1.33
C MET A 299 1.81 -12.61 1.95
N SER A 300 1.84 -12.45 3.27
CA SER A 300 2.83 -11.60 3.96
C SER A 300 4.25 -12.15 3.83
N ALA A 301 4.42 -13.47 3.94
CA ALA A 301 5.72 -14.15 3.90
C ALA A 301 6.50 -13.90 2.59
N PRO A 302 5.94 -14.18 1.39
CA PRO A 302 6.67 -13.93 0.13
C PRO A 302 6.93 -12.44 -0.12
N ILE A 303 6.04 -11.55 0.32
CA ILE A 303 6.25 -10.09 0.17
C ILE A 303 7.46 -9.64 0.98
N ILE A 304 7.52 -10.01 2.27
CA ILE A 304 8.64 -9.65 3.16
C ILE A 304 9.94 -10.24 2.61
N ALA A 305 9.92 -11.51 2.22
CA ALA A 305 11.10 -12.18 1.69
C ALA A 305 11.63 -11.51 0.41
N ILE A 306 10.76 -11.16 -0.54
CA ILE A 306 11.17 -10.44 -1.76
C ILE A 306 11.74 -9.07 -1.43
N LEU A 307 11.13 -8.34 -0.49
CA LEU A 307 11.63 -7.03 -0.07
C LEU A 307 13.02 -7.13 0.57
N VAL A 308 13.25 -8.12 1.43
CA VAL A 308 14.55 -8.36 2.05
C VAL A 308 15.59 -8.75 1.00
N LEU A 309 15.29 -9.70 0.13
CA LEU A 309 16.20 -10.14 -0.93
C LEU A 309 16.55 -8.99 -1.88
N ARG A 310 15.57 -8.16 -2.27
CA ARG A 310 15.77 -7.01 -3.13
C ARG A 310 16.66 -5.92 -2.49
N ASN A 311 16.69 -5.84 -1.16
CA ASN A 311 17.51 -4.89 -0.42
C ASN A 311 18.80 -5.52 0.16
N SER A 312 19.08 -6.79 -0.14
CA SER A 312 20.21 -7.53 0.43
C SER A 312 21.57 -7.08 -0.10
N SER A 313 21.64 -6.68 -1.37
CA SER A 313 22.87 -6.28 -2.05
C SER A 313 22.72 -4.90 -2.70
N ASN A 314 23.85 -4.22 -2.90
CA ASN A 314 23.86 -2.95 -3.64
C ASN A 314 23.41 -3.14 -5.09
N ILE A 315 23.74 -4.27 -5.70
CA ILE A 315 23.37 -4.58 -7.09
C ILE A 315 21.83 -4.65 -7.21
N PHE A 316 21.17 -5.49 -6.41
CA PHE A 316 19.71 -5.66 -6.48
C PHE A 316 18.93 -4.40 -6.08
N ARG A 317 19.53 -3.52 -5.27
CA ARG A 317 18.92 -2.26 -4.87
C ARG A 317 19.05 -1.17 -5.94
N SER A 318 20.20 -1.09 -6.60
CA SER A 318 20.56 0.03 -7.49
C SER A 318 20.12 -0.17 -8.94
N TYR A 319 20.08 -1.42 -9.42
CA TYR A 319 19.68 -1.71 -10.79
C TYR A 319 18.16 -1.89 -10.92
N TYR A 320 17.57 -1.17 -11.87
CA TYR A 320 16.18 -1.32 -12.26
C TYR A 320 16.03 -1.12 -13.77
N SER A 321 15.03 -1.75 -14.38
CA SER A 321 14.75 -1.58 -15.80
C SER A 321 13.93 -0.31 -16.05
N LYS A 322 14.48 0.62 -16.85
CA LYS A 322 13.77 1.83 -17.30
C LYS A 322 12.50 1.48 -18.08
N PHE A 323 12.53 0.40 -18.86
CA PHE A 323 11.37 -0.08 -19.59
C PHE A 323 10.23 -0.46 -18.64
N PHE A 324 10.49 -1.27 -17.62
CA PHE A 324 9.45 -1.66 -16.67
C PHE A 324 8.98 -0.50 -15.78
N VAL A 325 9.82 0.51 -15.53
CA VAL A 325 9.38 1.76 -14.89
C VAL A 325 8.38 2.49 -15.78
N TRP A 326 8.68 2.66 -17.07
CA TRP A 326 7.77 3.29 -18.03
C TRP A 326 6.44 2.54 -18.14
N VAL A 327 6.47 1.21 -18.28
CA VAL A 327 5.25 0.38 -18.28
C VAL A 327 4.46 0.54 -16.98
N GLY A 328 5.15 0.68 -15.85
CA GLY A 328 4.53 0.93 -14.54
C GLY A 328 3.84 2.29 -14.43
N GLN A 329 4.29 3.31 -15.18
CA GLN A 329 3.66 4.64 -15.17
C GLN A 329 2.28 4.62 -15.85
N ILE A 330 2.14 3.85 -16.94
CA ILE A 330 0.90 3.69 -17.71
C ILE A 330 0.08 2.45 -17.29
N ALA A 331 0.33 1.94 -16.09
CA ALA A 331 -0.20 0.67 -15.59
C ALA A 331 -1.73 0.61 -15.56
N LEU A 332 -2.39 1.70 -15.14
CA LEU A 332 -3.84 1.77 -15.04
C LEU A 332 -4.48 1.68 -16.41
N GLU A 333 -3.93 2.44 -17.36
CA GLU A 333 -4.37 2.47 -18.76
C GLU A 333 -4.20 1.10 -19.40
N LEU A 334 -3.04 0.45 -19.22
CA LEU A 334 -2.80 -0.91 -19.71
C LEU A 334 -3.81 -1.91 -19.13
N PHE A 335 -4.07 -1.85 -17.82
CA PHE A 335 -5.00 -2.78 -17.17
C PHE A 335 -6.44 -2.60 -17.64
N VAL A 336 -6.90 -1.36 -17.80
CA VAL A 336 -8.31 -1.09 -18.09
C VAL A 336 -8.61 -1.24 -19.58
N LEU A 337 -7.70 -0.76 -20.44
CA LEU A 337 -7.92 -0.71 -21.89
C LEU A 337 -7.64 -2.03 -22.60
N GLN A 338 -6.95 -2.98 -21.96
CA GLN A 338 -6.70 -4.31 -22.55
C GLN A 338 -7.99 -4.99 -23.01
N TYR A 339 -9.10 -4.79 -22.29
CA TYR A 339 -10.40 -5.41 -22.58
C TYR A 339 -11.16 -4.75 -23.74
N HIS A 340 -10.68 -3.62 -24.24
CA HIS A 340 -11.36 -2.84 -25.28
C HIS A 340 -10.54 -2.73 -26.56
N MET A 341 -9.22 -2.63 -26.44
CA MET A 341 -8.34 -2.37 -27.59
C MET A 341 -7.41 -3.53 -27.95
N TRP A 342 -7.07 -4.39 -26.99
CA TRP A 342 -6.01 -5.39 -27.20
C TRP A 342 -6.53 -6.81 -27.32
N ILE A 343 -7.29 -7.28 -26.32
CA ILE A 343 -7.81 -8.64 -26.27
C ILE A 343 -9.17 -8.69 -26.97
N THR A 344 -9.29 -9.58 -27.96
CA THR A 344 -10.52 -9.86 -28.69
C THR A 344 -11.03 -11.28 -28.44
N GLY A 345 -12.33 -11.49 -28.61
CA GLY A 345 -12.99 -12.80 -28.55
C GLY A 345 -13.51 -13.24 -27.17
N PRO A 346 -14.50 -14.15 -27.13
CA PRO A 346 -15.01 -14.72 -25.88
C PRO A 346 -13.95 -15.63 -25.24
N GLY A 347 -13.42 -15.22 -24.09
CA GLY A 347 -12.46 -16.00 -23.31
C GLY A 347 -11.01 -15.51 -23.36
N GLY A 348 -10.67 -14.49 -24.16
CA GLY A 348 -9.28 -14.07 -24.31
C GLY A 348 -8.46 -15.03 -25.19
N GLY A 349 -7.46 -14.50 -25.88
CA GLY A 349 -6.60 -15.26 -26.79
C GLY A 349 -6.59 -14.74 -28.23
N GLY A 350 -7.49 -13.82 -28.57
CA GLY A 350 -7.47 -13.09 -29.84
C GLY A 350 -6.81 -11.72 -29.70
N VAL A 351 -6.16 -11.28 -30.77
CA VAL A 351 -5.85 -9.87 -31.04
C VAL A 351 -6.61 -9.43 -32.29
N ILE A 352 -6.68 -8.13 -32.54
CA ILE A 352 -7.18 -7.59 -33.81
C ILE A 352 -6.25 -8.07 -34.95
N THR A 353 -6.85 -8.63 -35.99
CA THR A 353 -6.15 -9.10 -37.20
C THR A 353 -6.15 -7.99 -38.24
N PHE A 354 -4.99 -7.39 -38.51
CA PHE A 354 -4.80 -6.39 -39.56
C PHE A 354 -4.38 -7.03 -40.88
N ILE A 355 -3.43 -7.96 -40.80
CA ILE A 355 -2.92 -8.71 -41.96
C ILE A 355 -3.47 -10.13 -41.87
N PRO A 356 -4.28 -10.59 -42.83
CA PRO A 356 -4.73 -11.98 -42.85
C PRO A 356 -3.55 -12.95 -42.76
N THR A 357 -3.76 -14.13 -42.14
CA THR A 357 -2.80 -15.24 -42.09
C THR A 357 -1.56 -15.07 -41.17
N TYR A 358 -1.13 -13.84 -40.86
CA TYR A 358 0.08 -13.60 -40.05
C TYR A 358 -0.20 -13.27 -38.58
N THR A 359 -0.51 -14.28 -37.76
CA THR A 359 -0.89 -14.12 -36.35
C THR A 359 0.17 -13.41 -35.49
N TYR A 360 1.46 -13.76 -35.63
CA TYR A 360 2.53 -13.16 -34.82
C TYR A 360 2.78 -11.68 -35.18
N VAL A 361 2.67 -11.33 -36.47
CA VAL A 361 2.83 -9.95 -36.92
C VAL A 361 1.68 -9.09 -36.39
N ASN A 362 0.45 -9.60 -36.45
CA ASN A 362 -0.71 -8.94 -35.84
C ASN A 362 -0.53 -8.78 -34.32
N PHE A 363 -0.01 -9.80 -33.63
CA PHE A 363 0.23 -9.70 -32.20
C PHE A 363 1.23 -8.58 -31.87
N VAL A 364 2.36 -8.51 -32.58
CA VAL A 364 3.36 -7.46 -32.37
C VAL A 364 2.79 -6.08 -32.71
N LEU A 365 2.12 -5.95 -33.85
CA LEU A 365 1.54 -4.69 -34.32
C LEU A 365 0.45 -4.17 -33.37
N THR A 366 -0.52 -5.02 -33.02
CA THR A 366 -1.62 -4.66 -32.11
C THR A 366 -1.08 -4.33 -30.72
N THR A 367 -0.06 -5.05 -30.24
CA THR A 367 0.60 -4.72 -28.96
C THR A 367 1.33 -3.37 -29.02
N ALA A 368 2.04 -3.07 -30.10
CA ALA A 368 2.72 -1.78 -30.26
C ALA A 368 1.71 -0.61 -30.30
N LEU A 369 0.64 -0.73 -31.09
CA LEU A 369 -0.44 0.25 -31.16
C LEU A 369 -1.13 0.43 -29.81
N PHE A 370 -1.41 -0.68 -29.11
CA PHE A 370 -2.02 -0.65 -27.78
C PHE A 370 -1.18 0.14 -26.78
N PHE A 371 0.13 -0.10 -26.70
CA PHE A 371 1.03 0.63 -25.79
C PHE A 371 1.11 2.12 -26.15
N LEU A 372 1.13 2.47 -27.44
CA LEU A 372 1.10 3.87 -27.88
C LEU A 372 -0.20 4.57 -27.48
N CYS A 373 -1.35 3.93 -27.66
CA CYS A 373 -2.64 4.45 -27.25
C CYS A 373 -2.71 4.64 -25.73
N CYS A 374 -2.29 3.65 -24.94
CA CYS A 374 -2.23 3.76 -23.47
C CYS A 374 -1.34 4.93 -23.03
N HIS A 375 -0.18 5.12 -23.65
CA HIS A 375 0.71 6.25 -23.35
C HIS A 375 0.10 7.60 -23.69
N ARG A 376 -0.63 7.71 -24.81
CA ARG A 376 -1.34 8.94 -25.17
C ARG A 376 -2.48 9.24 -24.20
N ILE A 377 -3.29 8.24 -23.87
CA ILE A 377 -4.39 8.37 -22.91
C ILE A 377 -3.84 8.77 -21.54
N HIS A 378 -2.73 8.18 -21.10
CA HIS A 378 -2.08 8.53 -19.84
C HIS A 378 -1.69 10.01 -19.75
N LYS A 379 -1.14 10.58 -20.83
CA LYS A 379 -0.82 12.02 -20.87
C LYS A 379 -2.08 12.88 -20.78
N ILE A 380 -3.14 12.49 -21.48
CA ILE A 380 -4.42 13.21 -21.48
C ILE A 380 -5.06 13.15 -20.10
N THR A 381 -5.12 11.98 -19.46
CA THR A 381 -5.69 11.82 -18.12
C THR A 381 -4.91 12.61 -17.07
N GLN A 382 -3.58 12.68 -17.18
CA GLN A 382 -2.76 13.53 -16.32
C GLN A 382 -3.06 15.02 -16.49
N TYR A 383 -3.14 15.50 -17.73
CA TYR A 383 -3.48 16.89 -18.03
C TYR A 383 -4.87 17.27 -17.48
N LEU A 384 -5.86 16.41 -17.71
CA LEU A 384 -7.21 16.61 -17.17
C LEU A 384 -7.22 16.59 -15.64
N THR A 385 -6.43 15.70 -15.01
CA THR A 385 -6.32 15.65 -13.55
C THR A 385 -5.76 16.97 -12.99
N SER A 386 -4.71 17.53 -13.59
CA SER A 386 -4.19 18.84 -13.16
C SER A 386 -5.16 20.01 -13.40
N PHE A 387 -6.02 19.90 -14.41
CA PHE A 387 -7.04 20.91 -14.69
C PHE A 387 -8.20 20.88 -13.69
N PHE A 388 -8.72 19.68 -13.39
CA PHE A 388 -9.84 19.51 -12.45
C PHE A 388 -9.41 19.60 -10.98
N MET A 389 -8.15 19.26 -10.67
CA MET A 389 -7.60 19.26 -9.31
C MET A 389 -6.29 20.08 -9.27
N PRO A 390 -6.37 21.41 -9.36
CA PRO A 390 -5.21 22.30 -9.35
C PRO A 390 -4.48 22.32 -8.00
#